data_AF-A0A2V7JP11-F1
#
_entry.id   AF-A0A2V7JP11-F1
#
_cell.length_a   1.000
_cell.length_b   1.000
_cell.length_c   1.000
_cell.angle_alpha   90.00
_cell.angle_beta   90.00
_cell.angle_gamma   90.00
#
_symmetry.space_group_name_H-M   'P 1'
#
loop_
_entity.id
_entity.type
_entity.pdbx_description
1 polymer ?
#
loop_
_entity_poly.entity_id
_entity_poly.type
_entity_poly.pdbx_seq_one_letter_code
_entity_poly.pdbx_strand_id
1 'polypeptide(L)'
;MKPVVALAAALAVCVACRDQHPITSPPRPSADFSDGSVSGGNAHFFFLPPLVAQPSFSGTFNPNLRPVVEICQLDVDVNSIPIGCNGIASIINPGIVQLDLLDQLYQVNWNTLLPPIDPSKFYRVQVRVAPGGTVLGFADLDPVLNGAALRDVNTGEFIGLVDGRTLPIKFRIEIGISCHTTDCFEGTVGTAGGTFITSSGLAGTLFPPLAVNQDVLLVIDRVDQQPCEPLDLPQFTGCYHFSTDPRPPNGFNLLVTVGICANNGTLSHAQIDLLHIFQFDPGVPPLALTNVPATFLTCDPAHLLGSRLPSGLRQFARYLGSLFLPQSLHAEHLGVGGSSGSYSIFGWALPGILTTLAGDGQSALAGTATAIRPTVVLTDSSGAPIAGAVVTFAVGSGAGSVTQATDTTNATGVATVGSWILGAGSNTLTAMTRGAAGSPVTFSATGW
;
A
#
# COMPACT_ATOMS: atom_id res chain seq x y z
N MET A 1 -73.45 30.96 69.62
CA MET A 1 -72.28 30.37 70.30
C MET A 1 -71.78 29.22 69.42
N LYS A 2 -70.52 29.23 68.98
CA LYS A 2 -69.88 28.12 68.22
C LYS A 2 -69.89 26.85 69.09
N PRO A 3 -70.00 25.61 68.52
CA PRO A 3 -68.81 24.96 67.96
C PRO A 3 -69.00 24.04 66.73
N VAL A 4 -67.92 23.98 65.94
CA VAL A 4 -67.30 22.81 65.29
C VAL A 4 -68.15 21.93 64.37
N VAL A 5 -67.89 22.05 63.06
CA VAL A 5 -68.22 21.08 62.02
C VAL A 5 -66.97 20.27 61.71
N ALA A 6 -67.03 18.96 61.91
CA ALA A 6 -66.11 17.98 61.31
C ALA A 6 -66.88 16.67 61.11
N LEU A 7 -67.16 16.32 59.85
CA LEU A 7 -67.35 14.92 59.48
C LEU A 7 -66.97 14.74 58.00
N ALA A 8 -66.07 13.79 57.79
CA ALA A 8 -65.44 13.42 56.55
C ALA A 8 -66.44 12.83 55.54
N ALA A 9 -66.23 13.13 54.25
CA ALA A 9 -66.92 12.43 53.17
C ALA A 9 -66.00 12.19 51.97
N ALA A 10 -66.00 10.93 51.56
CA ALA A 10 -65.81 10.38 50.22
C ALA A 10 -64.43 10.48 49.56
N LEU A 11 -63.88 9.32 49.15
CA LEU A 11 -63.91 8.93 47.74
C LEU A 11 -63.42 7.47 47.60
N ALA A 12 -64.26 6.61 47.04
CA ALA A 12 -63.83 5.35 46.43
C ALA A 12 -64.29 5.40 44.96
N VAL A 13 -63.36 5.66 44.05
CA VAL A 13 -63.58 5.60 42.60
C VAL A 13 -62.53 4.66 42.03
N CYS A 14 -63.02 3.67 41.29
CA CYS A 14 -62.25 2.58 40.70
C CYS A 14 -61.13 3.10 39.79
N VAL A 15 -59.94 2.54 39.98
CA VAL A 15 -58.76 2.76 39.13
C VAL A 15 -59.00 2.09 37.78
N ALA A 16 -59.15 2.89 36.73
CA ALA A 16 -58.89 2.49 35.36
C ALA A 16 -57.74 3.39 34.85
N CYS A 17 -56.50 2.95 35.05
CA CYS A 17 -55.36 3.58 34.38
C CYS A 17 -55.40 3.17 32.91
N ARG A 18 -55.68 4.15 32.05
CA ARG A 18 -55.42 4.08 30.62
C ARG A 18 -53.98 4.54 30.45
N ASP A 19 -53.05 3.60 30.31
CA ASP A 19 -51.65 3.90 30.00
C ASP A 19 -51.58 4.54 28.61
N GLN A 20 -51.59 5.88 28.57
CA GLN A 20 -51.08 6.63 27.43
C GLN A 20 -49.56 6.70 27.59
N HIS A 21 -48.89 5.63 27.17
CA HIS A 21 -47.48 5.75 26.83
C HIS A 21 -47.37 6.73 25.66
N PRO A 22 -46.60 7.83 25.77
CA PRO A 22 -46.17 8.53 24.57
C PRO A 22 -45.44 7.48 23.71
N ILE A 23 -45.86 7.35 22.45
CA ILE A 23 -45.13 6.57 21.45
C ILE A 23 -43.83 7.33 21.22
N THR A 24 -42.85 7.12 22.10
CA THR A 24 -41.46 7.34 21.76
C THR A 24 -41.19 6.39 20.61
N SER A 25 -40.96 6.96 19.41
CA SER A 25 -40.41 6.23 18.27
C SER A 25 -39.33 5.26 18.79
N PRO A 26 -39.35 3.98 18.36
CA PRO A 26 -38.32 3.05 18.78
C PRO A 26 -36.95 3.67 18.48
N PRO A 27 -35.94 3.50 19.35
CA PRO A 27 -34.61 4.03 19.09
C PRO A 27 -34.08 3.35 17.82
N ARG A 28 -34.11 4.07 16.70
CA ARG A 28 -33.43 3.67 15.46
C ARG A 28 -31.94 3.87 15.69
N PRO A 29 -31.08 2.87 15.42
CA PRO A 29 -29.63 3.09 15.43
C PRO A 29 -29.17 3.89 14.22
N SER A 30 -28.18 4.74 14.49
CA SER A 30 -27.55 5.72 13.59
C SER A 30 -27.22 5.14 12.21
N ALA A 31 -27.69 5.80 11.16
CA ALA A 31 -27.06 5.76 9.86
C ALA A 31 -25.54 5.90 9.98
N ASP A 32 -24.85 5.22 9.07
CA ASP A 32 -23.41 5.17 9.05
C ASP A 32 -22.90 6.05 7.89
N PHE A 33 -21.92 6.87 8.22
CA PHE A 33 -21.39 7.91 7.35
C PHE A 33 -19.89 8.02 7.61
N SER A 34 -19.10 8.03 6.55
CA SER A 34 -17.65 8.05 6.64
C SER A 34 -17.05 8.99 5.61
N ASP A 35 -16.47 10.07 6.11
CA ASP A 35 -15.59 10.99 5.41
C ASP A 35 -14.65 11.70 6.42
N GLY A 36 -13.80 12.60 5.95
CA GLY A 36 -12.80 13.29 6.76
C GLY A 36 -13.36 14.29 7.78
N SER A 37 -14.66 14.56 7.77
CA SER A 37 -15.31 15.37 8.79
C SER A 37 -15.72 14.57 10.03
N VAL A 38 -15.72 13.22 9.94
CA VAL A 38 -16.12 12.32 11.02
C VAL A 38 -14.92 11.56 11.57
N SER A 39 -14.85 11.44 12.91
CA SER A 39 -13.81 10.67 13.59
C SER A 39 -13.82 9.21 13.14
N GLY A 40 -12.70 8.70 12.64
CA GLY A 40 -12.59 7.33 12.11
C GLY A 40 -12.90 7.20 10.62
N GLY A 41 -13.37 8.28 9.97
CA GLY A 41 -13.45 8.35 8.51
C GLY A 41 -12.09 8.67 7.86
N ASN A 42 -12.06 8.62 6.53
CA ASN A 42 -10.85 8.93 5.77
C ASN A 42 -10.60 10.45 5.76
N ALA A 43 -9.54 10.90 6.43
CA ALA A 43 -9.17 12.31 6.56
C ALA A 43 -8.88 13.05 5.24
N HIS A 44 -8.70 12.31 4.13
CA HIS A 44 -8.40 12.85 2.79
C HIS A 44 -9.56 12.73 1.81
N PHE A 45 -10.75 12.34 2.29
CA PHE A 45 -11.95 12.22 1.47
C PHE A 45 -13.09 13.03 2.08
N PHE A 46 -13.80 13.83 1.28
CA PHE A 46 -14.90 14.66 1.78
C PHE A 46 -16.09 14.62 0.83
N PHE A 47 -17.29 14.36 1.35
CA PHE A 47 -18.50 14.65 0.59
C PHE A 47 -18.74 16.17 0.54
N LEU A 48 -19.39 16.65 -0.53
CA LEU A 48 -19.65 18.08 -0.75
C LEU A 48 -21.15 18.36 -0.91
N PRO A 49 -21.57 19.63 -0.80
CA PRO A 49 -22.94 20.02 -1.11
C PRO A 49 -23.39 19.56 -2.51
N PRO A 50 -24.66 19.14 -2.67
CA PRO A 50 -25.74 19.26 -1.70
C PRO A 50 -25.90 18.06 -0.75
N LEU A 51 -25.05 17.03 -0.83
CA LEU A 51 -25.19 15.83 0.03
C LEU A 51 -24.99 16.16 1.51
N VAL A 52 -24.03 17.02 1.79
CA VAL A 52 -23.67 17.46 3.13
C VAL A 52 -23.51 18.97 3.17
N ALA A 53 -23.49 19.54 4.38
CA ALA A 53 -23.03 20.91 4.56
C ALA A 53 -21.57 21.05 4.11
N GLN A 54 -21.17 22.22 3.63
CA GLN A 54 -19.81 22.45 3.15
C GLN A 54 -18.77 22.11 4.24
N PRO A 55 -17.93 21.08 4.06
CA PRO A 55 -16.92 20.73 5.05
C PRO A 55 -15.73 21.69 4.97
N SER A 56 -14.94 21.72 6.06
CA SER A 56 -13.62 22.34 6.08
C SER A 56 -12.54 21.29 5.79
N PHE A 57 -11.64 21.60 4.86
CA PHE A 57 -10.49 20.76 4.53
C PHE A 57 -9.28 21.66 4.22
N SER A 58 -8.07 21.11 4.35
CA SER A 58 -6.80 21.85 4.18
C SER A 58 -5.79 21.13 3.29
N GLY A 59 -6.08 19.91 2.83
CA GLY A 59 -5.17 19.14 1.99
C GLY A 59 -5.17 19.62 0.54
N THR A 60 -4.18 19.10 -0.18
CA THR A 60 -4.02 19.38 -1.62
C THR A 60 -4.94 18.47 -2.41
N PHE A 61 -5.77 19.03 -3.29
CA PHE A 61 -6.62 18.25 -4.18
C PHE A 61 -5.79 17.29 -5.03
N ASN A 62 -6.21 16.03 -5.14
CA ASN A 62 -5.59 15.06 -6.04
C ASN A 62 -6.43 14.93 -7.31
N PRO A 63 -6.03 15.52 -8.46
CA PRO A 63 -6.74 15.38 -9.74
C PRO A 63 -6.32 14.13 -10.54
N ASN A 64 -5.36 13.35 -10.06
CA ASN A 64 -4.77 12.23 -10.81
C ASN A 64 -5.56 10.92 -10.64
N LEU A 65 -6.72 10.96 -9.99
CA LEU A 65 -7.54 9.79 -9.68
C LEU A 65 -8.71 9.66 -10.65
N ARG A 66 -9.19 8.42 -10.83
CA ARG A 66 -10.44 8.10 -11.53
C ARG A 66 -11.32 7.25 -10.61
N PRO A 67 -11.86 7.85 -9.53
CA PRO A 67 -12.68 7.14 -8.59
C PRO A 67 -13.99 6.68 -9.23
N VAL A 68 -14.62 5.68 -8.62
CA VAL A 68 -15.96 5.22 -9.02
C VAL A 68 -16.94 5.40 -7.89
N VAL A 69 -18.19 5.64 -8.26
CA VAL A 69 -19.31 5.67 -7.31
C VAL A 69 -20.14 4.41 -7.52
N GLU A 70 -20.38 3.70 -6.43
CA GLU A 70 -21.21 2.51 -6.39
C GLU A 70 -22.35 2.75 -5.41
N ILE A 71 -23.55 2.31 -5.77
CA ILE A 71 -24.71 2.41 -4.92
C ILE A 71 -25.23 1.00 -4.67
N CYS A 72 -25.31 0.63 -3.41
CA CYS A 72 -25.80 -0.67 -2.98
C CYS A 72 -27.10 -0.50 -2.20
N GLN A 73 -28.01 -1.46 -2.32
CA GLN A 73 -29.10 -1.59 -1.38
C GLN A 73 -28.55 -2.13 -0.06
N LEU A 74 -29.02 -1.62 1.08
CA LEU A 74 -28.59 -2.08 2.39
C LEU A 74 -29.41 -3.29 2.85
N ASP A 75 -28.72 -4.26 3.45
CA ASP A 75 -29.35 -5.27 4.31
C ASP A 75 -29.83 -4.63 5.60
N VAL A 76 -30.89 -5.21 6.14
CA VAL A 76 -31.43 -4.82 7.44
C VAL A 76 -31.40 -5.97 8.42
N ASP A 77 -31.21 -5.66 9.69
CA ASP A 77 -31.27 -6.65 10.78
C ASP A 77 -32.71 -7.08 11.10
N VAL A 78 -32.86 -7.92 12.13
CA VAL A 78 -34.17 -8.42 12.60
C VAL A 78 -35.14 -7.32 13.05
N ASN A 79 -34.66 -6.11 13.32
CA ASN A 79 -35.46 -4.95 13.70
C ASN A 79 -35.60 -3.95 12.53
N SER A 80 -35.26 -4.36 11.30
CA SER A 80 -35.27 -3.52 10.10
C SER A 80 -34.26 -2.37 10.13
N ILE A 81 -33.11 -2.56 10.79
CA ILE A 81 -32.04 -1.56 10.90
C ILE A 81 -30.99 -1.80 9.82
N PRO A 82 -30.60 -0.78 9.02
CA PRO A 82 -29.54 -0.92 8.03
C PRO A 82 -28.20 -1.32 8.66
N ILE A 83 -27.52 -2.33 8.10
CA ILE A 83 -26.23 -2.82 8.62
C ILE A 83 -25.08 -2.71 7.61
N GLY A 84 -25.35 -2.85 6.31
CA GLY A 84 -24.31 -2.84 5.28
C GLY A 84 -24.86 -3.24 3.91
N CYS A 85 -24.02 -3.12 2.88
CA CYS A 85 -24.44 -3.47 1.51
C CYS A 85 -24.89 -4.93 1.42
N ASN A 86 -26.06 -5.16 0.85
CA ASN A 86 -26.55 -6.48 0.51
C ASN A 86 -25.66 -7.10 -0.58
N GLY A 87 -25.00 -8.21 -0.28
CA GLY A 87 -24.06 -8.87 -1.18
C GLY A 87 -24.69 -9.63 -2.36
N ILE A 88 -26.02 -9.72 -2.41
CA ILE A 88 -26.81 -10.39 -3.47
C ILE A 88 -27.48 -9.35 -4.37
N ALA A 89 -27.82 -8.18 -3.84
CA ALA A 89 -28.41 -7.08 -4.60
C ALA A 89 -27.44 -6.55 -5.66
N SER A 90 -27.97 -6.18 -6.81
CA SER A 90 -27.15 -5.59 -7.87
C SER A 90 -26.65 -4.21 -7.47
N ILE A 91 -25.36 -3.96 -7.70
CA ILE A 91 -24.75 -2.64 -7.55
C ILE A 91 -25.24 -1.73 -8.67
N ILE A 92 -25.68 -0.54 -8.30
CA ILE A 92 -26.07 0.51 -9.23
C ILE A 92 -24.84 1.39 -9.48
N ASN A 93 -24.50 1.58 -10.75
CA ASN A 93 -23.44 2.49 -11.18
C ASN A 93 -24.07 3.76 -11.79
N PRO A 94 -23.94 4.93 -11.15
CA PRO A 94 -24.49 6.20 -11.65
C PRO A 94 -23.91 6.68 -12.98
N GLY A 95 -22.73 6.18 -13.36
CA GLY A 95 -22.01 6.57 -14.55
C GLY A 95 -20.58 7.02 -14.26
N ILE A 96 -19.94 7.61 -15.28
CA ILE A 96 -18.55 8.06 -15.20
C ILE A 96 -18.47 9.32 -14.34
N VAL A 97 -17.64 9.28 -13.31
CA VAL A 97 -17.32 10.44 -12.47
C VAL A 97 -16.56 11.47 -13.29
N GLN A 98 -17.05 12.71 -13.26
CA GLN A 98 -16.45 13.85 -13.93
C GLN A 98 -15.52 14.59 -12.97
N LEU A 99 -14.37 15.02 -13.47
CA LEU A 99 -13.40 15.83 -12.76
C LEU A 99 -13.62 17.32 -13.06
N ASP A 100 -13.75 18.13 -12.02
CA ASP A 100 -13.76 19.59 -12.10
C ASP A 100 -12.49 20.15 -11.46
N LEU A 101 -11.57 20.63 -12.31
CA LEU A 101 -10.29 21.19 -11.87
C LEU A 101 -10.41 22.60 -11.28
N LEU A 102 -11.44 23.36 -11.65
CA LEU A 102 -11.63 24.73 -11.19
C LEU A 102 -12.17 24.73 -9.77
N ASP A 103 -13.23 23.95 -9.55
CA ASP A 103 -13.85 23.79 -8.23
C ASP A 103 -13.15 22.72 -7.37
N GLN A 104 -12.13 22.05 -7.93
CA GLN A 104 -11.33 21.00 -7.29
C GLN A 104 -12.19 19.91 -6.65
N LEU A 105 -13.08 19.35 -7.46
CA LEU A 105 -14.02 18.30 -7.03
C LEU A 105 -14.22 17.23 -8.10
N TYR A 106 -14.79 16.12 -7.66
CA TYR A 106 -15.33 15.06 -8.48
C TYR A 106 -16.85 15.07 -8.38
N GLN A 107 -17.54 14.76 -9.48
CA GLN A 107 -18.99 14.71 -9.48
C GLN A 107 -19.58 13.65 -10.42
N VAL A 108 -20.70 13.06 -10.00
CA VAL A 108 -21.54 12.22 -10.86
C VAL A 108 -23.01 12.45 -10.52
N ASN A 109 -23.87 12.40 -11.54
CA ASN A 109 -25.31 12.59 -11.37
C ASN A 109 -26.00 11.24 -11.40
N TRP A 110 -26.58 10.82 -10.28
CA TRP A 110 -27.34 9.59 -10.21
C TRP A 110 -28.81 9.84 -10.55
N ASN A 111 -29.31 9.24 -11.62
CA ASN A 111 -30.73 9.21 -11.94
C ASN A 111 -31.38 7.98 -11.28
N THR A 112 -32.22 8.20 -10.26
CA THR A 112 -32.85 7.11 -9.49
C THR A 112 -33.91 6.32 -10.28
N LEU A 113 -34.24 6.75 -11.50
CA LEU A 113 -35.11 5.99 -12.42
C LEU A 113 -34.35 4.97 -13.27
N LEU A 114 -33.01 4.98 -13.23
CA LEU A 114 -32.16 4.16 -14.11
C LEU A 114 -30.97 3.53 -13.34
N PRO A 115 -31.14 2.31 -12.81
CA PRO A 115 -32.41 1.57 -12.68
C PRO A 115 -33.33 2.19 -11.61
N PRO A 116 -34.65 1.93 -11.68
CA PRO A 116 -35.58 2.33 -10.62
C PRO A 116 -35.18 1.75 -9.26
N ILE A 117 -35.22 2.57 -8.23
CA ILE A 117 -35.01 2.14 -6.84
C ILE A 117 -36.33 1.74 -6.17
N ASP A 118 -36.26 0.93 -5.11
CA ASP A 118 -37.39 0.62 -4.24
C ASP A 118 -37.39 1.62 -3.07
N PRO A 119 -38.37 2.54 -3.00
CA PRO A 119 -38.40 3.57 -1.97
C PRO A 119 -38.70 3.02 -0.56
N SER A 120 -38.99 1.73 -0.42
CA SER A 120 -39.11 1.05 0.89
C SER A 120 -37.78 0.53 1.44
N LYS A 121 -36.69 0.69 0.70
CA LYS A 121 -35.35 0.19 1.06
C LYS A 121 -34.39 1.34 1.34
N PHE A 122 -33.38 1.04 2.15
CA PHE A 122 -32.24 1.93 2.37
C PHE A 122 -31.14 1.62 1.36
N TYR A 123 -30.36 2.65 1.03
CA TYR A 123 -29.26 2.56 0.09
C TYR A 123 -28.00 3.19 0.69
N ARG A 124 -26.83 2.81 0.20
CA ARG A 124 -25.56 3.46 0.53
C ARG A 124 -24.84 3.86 -0.73
N VAL A 125 -24.40 5.11 -0.76
CA VAL A 125 -23.42 5.60 -1.73
C VAL A 125 -22.04 5.26 -1.21
N GLN A 126 -21.23 4.60 -2.02
CA GLN A 126 -19.83 4.33 -1.74
C GLN A 126 -18.98 4.96 -2.83
N VAL A 127 -17.94 5.68 -2.43
CA VAL A 127 -16.91 6.16 -3.36
C VAL A 127 -15.70 5.27 -3.18
N ARG A 128 -15.26 4.64 -4.27
CA ARG A 128 -14.05 3.81 -4.29
C ARG A 128 -12.95 4.50 -5.08
N VAL A 129 -11.71 4.21 -4.71
CA VAL A 129 -10.55 4.79 -5.39
C VAL A 129 -10.40 4.31 -6.84
N ALA A 130 -10.89 3.11 -7.13
CA ALA A 130 -10.95 2.48 -8.44
C ALA A 130 -12.02 1.37 -8.43
N PRO A 131 -12.46 0.83 -9.59
CA PRO A 131 -13.37 -0.32 -9.65
C PRO A 131 -12.86 -1.50 -8.81
N GLY A 132 -13.64 -1.95 -7.83
CA GLY A 132 -13.28 -3.04 -6.93
C GLY A 132 -12.15 -2.72 -5.93
N GLY A 133 -11.67 -1.48 -5.87
CA GLY A 133 -10.68 -1.03 -4.89
C GLY A 133 -11.29 -0.58 -3.56
N THR A 134 -10.47 -0.03 -2.67
CA THR A 134 -10.88 0.41 -1.33
C THR A 134 -11.95 1.50 -1.38
N VAL A 135 -12.90 1.44 -0.44
CA VAL A 135 -13.91 2.49 -0.21
C VAL A 135 -13.23 3.65 0.51
N LEU A 136 -13.24 4.83 -0.10
CA LEU A 136 -12.70 6.06 0.47
C LEU A 136 -13.66 6.70 1.46
N GLY A 137 -14.96 6.59 1.19
CA GLY A 137 -16.01 7.09 2.04
C GLY A 137 -17.37 6.63 1.57
N PHE A 138 -18.36 6.74 2.45
CA PHE A 138 -19.73 6.30 2.17
C PHE A 138 -20.75 7.10 2.96
N ALA A 139 -21.99 7.08 2.47
CA ALA A 139 -23.13 7.73 3.13
C ALA A 139 -24.42 6.92 2.91
N ASP A 140 -25.16 6.69 3.98
CA ASP A 140 -26.49 6.07 3.93
C ASP A 140 -27.58 7.05 3.48
N LEU A 141 -28.46 6.56 2.62
CA LEU A 141 -29.55 7.29 2.00
C LEU A 141 -30.91 6.69 2.40
N ASP A 142 -31.87 7.57 2.65
CA ASP A 142 -33.28 7.23 2.88
C ASP A 142 -34.13 7.78 1.70
N PRO A 143 -34.60 6.91 0.78
CA PRO A 143 -35.46 7.32 -0.30
C PRO A 143 -36.86 7.72 0.20
N VAL A 144 -37.38 8.82 -0.34
CA VAL A 144 -38.73 9.31 -0.08
C VAL A 144 -39.50 9.52 -1.38
N LEU A 145 -40.81 9.29 -1.32
CA LEU A 145 -41.68 9.34 -2.50
C LEU A 145 -41.81 10.74 -3.14
N ASN A 146 -41.61 11.80 -2.35
CA ASN A 146 -41.72 13.19 -2.83
C ASN A 146 -40.98 14.17 -1.92
N GLY A 147 -40.83 15.41 -2.38
CA GLY A 147 -40.11 16.45 -1.63
C GLY A 147 -40.79 16.89 -0.33
N ALA A 148 -42.09 16.63 -0.13
CA ALA A 148 -42.74 16.91 1.15
C ALA A 148 -42.31 15.90 2.23
N ALA A 149 -42.12 14.64 1.84
CA ALA A 149 -41.65 13.55 2.69
C ALA A 149 -40.18 13.68 3.10
N LEU A 150 -39.38 14.57 2.47
CA LEU A 150 -38.02 14.90 2.94
C LEU A 150 -38.02 15.46 4.37
N ARG A 151 -39.13 16.05 4.83
CA ARG A 151 -39.26 16.55 6.21
C ARG A 151 -39.28 15.44 7.26
N ASP A 152 -39.63 14.23 6.84
CA ASP A 152 -39.76 13.07 7.70
C ASP A 152 -38.44 12.26 7.76
N VAL A 153 -37.46 12.61 6.92
CA VAL A 153 -36.11 12.04 6.97
C VAL A 153 -35.38 12.64 8.17
N ASN A 154 -34.75 11.78 8.98
CA ASN A 154 -33.83 12.24 10.00
C ASN A 154 -32.55 12.75 9.35
N THR A 155 -32.51 14.04 8.98
CA THR A 155 -31.37 14.63 8.26
C THR A 155 -30.08 14.72 9.09
N GLY A 156 -30.15 14.44 10.40
CA GLY A 156 -28.95 14.24 11.24
C GLY A 156 -28.35 12.84 11.11
N GLU A 157 -29.01 11.96 10.37
CA GLU A 157 -28.71 10.53 10.29
C GLU A 157 -28.61 10.12 8.81
N PHE A 158 -29.67 10.28 8.02
CA PHE A 158 -29.71 9.90 6.60
C PHE A 158 -29.70 11.10 5.67
N ILE A 159 -29.13 10.92 4.48
CA ILE A 159 -29.31 11.87 3.37
C ILE A 159 -30.62 11.52 2.65
N GLY A 160 -31.59 12.45 2.69
CA GLY A 160 -32.88 12.27 2.04
C GLY A 160 -32.77 12.29 0.52
N LEU A 161 -33.35 11.28 -0.14
CA LEU A 161 -33.33 11.12 -1.59
C LEU A 161 -34.77 11.11 -2.12
N VAL A 162 -35.14 12.04 -2.99
CA VAL A 162 -36.48 11.99 -3.61
C VAL A 162 -36.47 11.02 -4.79
N ASP A 163 -37.36 10.03 -4.77
CA ASP A 163 -37.54 9.13 -5.90
C ASP A 163 -37.96 9.89 -7.18
N GLY A 164 -37.48 9.42 -8.32
CA GLY A 164 -37.63 10.09 -9.61
C GLY A 164 -36.78 11.35 -9.81
N ARG A 165 -35.85 11.69 -8.90
CA ARG A 165 -34.96 12.84 -9.04
C ARG A 165 -33.51 12.42 -9.29
N THR A 166 -32.77 13.34 -9.89
CA THR A 166 -31.32 13.19 -10.01
C THR A 166 -30.66 13.67 -8.73
N LEU A 167 -29.86 12.80 -8.10
CA LEU A 167 -28.99 13.17 -6.98
C LEU A 167 -27.59 13.50 -7.50
N PRO A 168 -27.14 14.77 -7.43
CA PRO A 168 -25.77 15.13 -7.75
C PRO A 168 -24.84 14.72 -6.60
N ILE A 169 -24.00 13.72 -6.84
CA ILE A 169 -23.01 13.22 -5.88
C ILE A 169 -21.71 13.96 -6.14
N LYS A 170 -21.32 14.84 -5.21
CA LYS A 170 -20.08 15.62 -5.28
C LYS A 170 -19.17 15.26 -4.12
N PHE A 171 -17.88 15.16 -4.39
CA PHE A 171 -16.89 14.85 -3.38
C PHE A 171 -15.51 15.39 -3.77
N ARG A 172 -14.65 15.54 -2.78
CA ARG A 172 -13.25 15.94 -2.92
C ARG A 172 -12.36 14.80 -2.44
N ILE A 173 -11.27 14.57 -3.16
CA ILE A 173 -10.21 13.67 -2.74
C ILE A 173 -8.90 14.46 -2.68
N GLU A 174 -8.22 14.35 -1.55
CA GLU A 174 -6.93 15.00 -1.31
C GLU A 174 -5.79 13.99 -1.43
N ILE A 175 -4.59 14.49 -1.73
CA ILE A 175 -3.37 13.67 -1.68
C ILE A 175 -3.16 13.22 -0.24
N GLY A 176 -2.87 11.93 -0.04
CA GLY A 176 -2.59 11.36 1.28
C GLY A 176 -3.50 10.20 1.68
N ILE A 177 -4.33 9.68 0.77
CA ILE A 177 -5.08 8.43 1.02
C ILE A 177 -4.11 7.31 1.40
N SER A 178 -2.97 7.23 0.70
CA SER A 178 -1.95 6.20 0.94
C SER A 178 -0.51 6.71 0.86
N CYS A 179 -0.30 7.97 0.46
CA CYS A 179 1.02 8.60 0.55
C CYS A 179 1.35 9.00 1.99
N HIS A 180 2.38 8.41 2.60
CA HIS A 180 2.81 8.73 3.96
C HIS A 180 4.09 9.55 4.02
N THR A 181 4.90 9.58 2.96
CA THR A 181 6.16 10.32 2.92
C THR A 181 6.12 11.55 2.02
N THR A 182 7.21 12.32 2.05
CA THR A 182 7.39 13.51 1.20
C THR A 182 7.68 13.19 -0.26
N ASP A 183 8.09 11.95 -0.55
CA ASP A 183 8.43 11.48 -1.88
C ASP A 183 7.51 10.33 -2.29
N CYS A 184 6.35 10.72 -2.81
CA CYS A 184 5.30 9.79 -3.14
C CYS A 184 4.64 10.13 -4.49
N PHE A 185 4.04 9.12 -5.10
CA PHE A 185 3.09 9.24 -6.21
C PHE A 185 1.77 8.58 -5.80
N GLU A 186 0.64 9.23 -6.09
CA GLU A 186 -0.72 8.70 -5.90
C GLU A 186 -1.58 9.10 -7.10
N GLY A 187 -2.04 8.11 -7.86
CA GLY A 187 -2.80 8.35 -9.09
C GLY A 187 -3.38 7.08 -9.67
N THR A 188 -4.26 7.19 -10.67
CA THR A 188 -4.88 6.04 -11.33
C THR A 188 -4.11 5.61 -12.57
N VAL A 189 -3.89 4.31 -12.69
CA VAL A 189 -3.40 3.65 -13.91
C VAL A 189 -4.57 2.94 -14.57
N GLY A 190 -4.80 3.25 -15.85
CA GLY A 190 -5.81 2.56 -16.65
C GLY A 190 -5.23 1.60 -17.66
N THR A 191 -6.10 0.98 -18.46
CA THR A 191 -5.72 0.00 -19.49
C THR A 191 -4.84 0.57 -20.60
N ALA A 192 -4.81 1.89 -20.78
CA ALA A 192 -3.90 2.55 -21.71
C ALA A 192 -2.42 2.50 -21.26
N GLY A 193 -2.15 2.15 -20.00
CA GLY A 193 -0.82 2.25 -19.41
C GLY A 193 -0.39 3.71 -19.21
N GLY A 194 0.90 3.92 -19.01
CA GLY A 194 1.47 5.25 -18.77
C GLY A 194 2.78 5.20 -17.98
N THR A 195 3.35 6.38 -17.76
CA THR A 195 4.54 6.59 -16.94
C THR A 195 4.15 7.40 -15.71
N PHE A 196 4.57 6.94 -14.54
CA PHE A 196 4.19 7.52 -13.25
C PHE A 196 5.44 7.67 -12.38
N ILE A 197 5.69 8.87 -11.86
CA ILE A 197 6.95 9.24 -11.21
C ILE A 197 6.63 9.95 -9.91
N THR A 198 7.38 9.65 -8.85
CA THR A 198 7.23 10.30 -7.54
C THR A 198 7.54 11.80 -7.62
N SER A 199 7.04 12.55 -6.63
CA SER A 199 7.21 14.01 -6.56
C SER A 199 8.67 14.48 -6.64
N SER A 200 9.63 13.69 -6.15
CA SER A 200 11.06 14.02 -6.23
C SER A 200 11.72 13.67 -7.57
N GLY A 201 11.10 12.79 -8.37
CA GLY A 201 11.70 12.22 -9.57
C GLY A 201 12.64 11.03 -9.32
N LEU A 202 12.75 10.54 -8.07
CA LEU A 202 13.69 9.49 -7.70
C LEU A 202 13.16 8.07 -7.91
N ALA A 203 11.86 7.87 -8.01
CA ALA A 203 11.28 6.57 -8.34
C ALA A 203 10.09 6.72 -9.29
N GLY A 204 9.79 5.65 -10.01
CA GLY A 204 8.66 5.64 -10.91
C GLY A 204 8.44 4.28 -11.55
N THR A 205 7.39 4.19 -12.36
CA THR A 205 7.06 2.98 -13.11
C THR A 205 6.47 3.32 -14.47
N LEU A 206 6.73 2.43 -15.43
CA LEU A 206 6.13 2.43 -16.76
C LEU A 206 5.24 1.20 -16.90
N PHE A 207 3.95 1.46 -17.12
CA PHE A 207 2.97 0.46 -17.55
C PHE A 207 2.86 0.48 -19.07
N PRO A 208 3.18 -0.63 -19.76
CA PRO A 208 2.76 -0.78 -21.14
C PRO A 208 1.21 -0.85 -21.22
N PRO A 209 0.61 -0.48 -22.37
CA PRO A 209 -0.82 -0.68 -22.58
C PRO A 209 -1.24 -2.14 -22.31
N LEU A 210 -2.40 -2.33 -21.70
CA LEU A 210 -3.00 -3.62 -21.31
C LEU A 210 -2.27 -4.37 -20.18
N ALA A 211 -1.28 -3.77 -19.52
CA ALA A 211 -0.67 -4.36 -18.32
C ALA A 211 -1.69 -4.58 -17.18
N VAL A 212 -2.75 -3.77 -17.14
CA VAL A 212 -3.92 -3.92 -16.26
C VAL A 212 -5.20 -4.03 -17.10
N ASN A 213 -6.21 -4.74 -16.59
CA ASN A 213 -7.51 -4.95 -17.27
C ASN A 213 -8.56 -3.89 -16.93
N GLN A 214 -8.32 -3.10 -15.90
CA GLN A 214 -9.21 -2.05 -15.41
C GLN A 214 -8.38 -0.96 -14.74
N ASP A 215 -9.04 0.15 -14.42
CA ASP A 215 -8.41 1.21 -13.65
C ASP A 215 -8.05 0.69 -12.24
N VAL A 216 -6.84 1.00 -11.78
CA VAL A 216 -6.34 0.71 -10.44
C VAL A 216 -5.71 1.98 -9.87
N LEU A 217 -5.82 2.19 -8.56
CA LEU A 217 -4.95 3.14 -7.86
C LEU A 217 -3.51 2.61 -7.92
N LEU A 218 -2.55 3.49 -8.20
CA LEU A 218 -1.12 3.26 -8.05
C LEU A 218 -0.61 4.16 -6.93
N VAL A 219 0.13 3.56 -6.00
CA VAL A 219 0.87 4.26 -4.97
C VAL A 219 2.33 3.87 -5.08
N ILE A 220 3.20 4.87 -5.06
CA ILE A 220 4.65 4.69 -4.93
C ILE A 220 5.07 5.54 -3.76
N ASP A 221 5.45 4.93 -2.64
CA ASP A 221 5.83 5.66 -1.43
C ASP A 221 7.25 5.28 -1.01
N ARG A 222 8.02 6.26 -0.58
CA ARG A 222 9.38 6.02 -0.11
C ARG A 222 9.36 5.25 1.21
N VAL A 223 10.29 4.31 1.37
CA VAL A 223 10.51 3.59 2.64
C VAL A 223 11.73 4.20 3.31
N ASP A 224 11.50 4.99 4.37
CA ASP A 224 12.57 5.66 5.11
C ASP A 224 13.17 4.79 6.24
N GLN A 225 12.57 3.64 6.55
CA GLN A 225 13.12 2.69 7.52
C GLN A 225 14.33 1.94 6.93
N GLN A 226 15.40 1.80 7.71
CA GLN A 226 16.58 1.01 7.38
C GLN A 226 16.78 -0.13 8.39
N PRO A 227 17.08 -1.35 7.94
CA PRO A 227 17.12 -1.81 6.54
C PRO A 227 15.71 -1.84 5.92
N CYS A 228 15.64 -1.66 4.60
CA CYS A 228 14.36 -1.55 3.90
C CYS A 228 13.56 -2.86 3.98
N GLU A 229 14.28 -3.98 3.96
CA GLU A 229 13.78 -5.35 4.15
C GLU A 229 14.93 -6.21 4.75
N PRO A 230 14.68 -7.40 5.31
CA PRO A 230 15.72 -8.22 5.95
C PRO A 230 16.56 -9.01 4.92
N LEU A 231 17.22 -8.31 4.00
CA LEU A 231 18.28 -8.88 3.17
C LEU A 231 19.56 -9.07 3.99
N ASP A 232 20.22 -10.20 3.76
CA ASP A 232 21.57 -10.44 4.26
C ASP A 232 22.66 -9.89 3.32
N LEU A 233 22.26 -9.36 2.16
CA LEU A 233 23.15 -8.68 1.21
C LEU A 233 23.33 -7.19 1.57
N PRO A 234 24.46 -6.56 1.19
CA PRO A 234 24.61 -5.12 1.30
C PRO A 234 23.48 -4.38 0.55
N GLN A 235 22.69 -3.61 1.30
CA GLN A 235 21.61 -2.77 0.78
C GLN A 235 22.10 -1.35 0.57
N PHE A 236 21.60 -0.70 -0.48
CA PHE A 236 21.90 0.70 -0.77
C PHE A 236 20.67 1.57 -0.56
N THR A 237 20.89 2.87 -0.36
CA THR A 237 19.80 3.84 -0.16
C THR A 237 18.90 3.93 -1.40
N GLY A 238 17.59 4.04 -1.19
CA GLY A 238 16.59 4.22 -2.25
C GLY A 238 15.61 3.05 -2.32
N CYS A 239 14.75 2.92 -1.32
CA CYS A 239 13.74 1.88 -1.25
C CYS A 239 12.35 2.48 -1.32
N TYR A 240 11.47 1.82 -2.06
CA TYR A 240 10.12 2.30 -2.32
C TYR A 240 9.15 1.14 -2.23
N HIS A 241 8.01 1.40 -1.62
CA HIS A 241 6.86 0.53 -1.63
C HIS A 241 5.99 0.92 -2.82
N PHE A 242 5.82 -0.01 -3.75
CA PHE A 242 4.88 0.13 -4.86
C PHE A 242 3.66 -0.71 -4.53
N SER A 243 2.47 -0.19 -4.80
CA SER A 243 1.24 -0.96 -4.64
C SER A 243 0.18 -0.51 -5.64
N THR A 244 -0.77 -1.42 -5.87
CA THR A 244 -1.99 -1.11 -6.61
C THR A 244 -3.23 -1.51 -5.83
N ASP A 245 -4.30 -0.75 -5.98
CA ASP A 245 -5.61 -1.05 -5.41
C ASP A 245 -6.74 -0.93 -6.46
N PRO A 246 -7.46 -2.02 -6.79
CA PRO A 246 -7.25 -3.37 -6.27
C PRO A 246 -5.94 -3.99 -6.77
N ARG A 247 -5.37 -4.88 -5.96
CA ARG A 247 -4.21 -5.69 -6.37
C ARG A 247 -4.67 -6.75 -7.38
N PRO A 248 -4.10 -6.81 -8.60
CA PRO A 248 -4.39 -7.89 -9.55
C PRO A 248 -4.05 -9.26 -8.93
N PRO A 249 -4.99 -10.22 -8.90
CA PRO A 249 -4.81 -11.48 -8.16
C PRO A 249 -3.70 -12.37 -8.73
N ASN A 250 -3.47 -12.30 -10.04
CA ASN A 250 -2.45 -13.06 -10.75
C ASN A 250 -1.25 -12.20 -11.19
N GLY A 251 -1.08 -11.01 -10.59
CA GLY A 251 -0.15 -9.99 -11.07
C GLY A 251 -0.65 -9.27 -12.33
N PHE A 252 0.23 -8.46 -12.91
CA PHE A 252 -0.02 -7.71 -14.14
C PHE A 252 -0.04 -8.65 -15.36
N ASN A 253 -0.85 -8.31 -16.36
CA ASN A 253 -0.94 -9.10 -17.60
C ASN A 253 0.36 -9.03 -18.43
N LEU A 254 1.08 -7.92 -18.29
CA LEU A 254 2.35 -7.65 -18.94
C LEU A 254 3.32 -7.12 -17.90
N LEU A 255 4.60 -7.42 -18.07
CA LEU A 255 5.63 -6.91 -17.19
C LEU A 255 5.68 -5.38 -17.26
N VAL A 256 5.74 -4.76 -16.09
CA VAL A 256 5.92 -3.31 -15.92
C VAL A 256 7.39 -3.03 -15.64
N THR A 257 7.84 -1.83 -15.96
CA THR A 257 9.18 -1.38 -15.57
C THR A 257 9.09 -0.60 -14.26
N VAL A 258 9.86 -1.01 -13.25
CA VAL A 258 10.09 -0.27 -12.02
C VAL A 258 11.43 0.46 -12.17
N GLY A 259 11.47 1.75 -11.89
CA GLY A 259 12.70 2.54 -11.88
C GLY A 259 12.92 3.17 -10.52
N ILE A 260 14.16 3.15 -10.05
CA ILE A 260 14.57 3.82 -8.81
C ILE A 260 15.96 4.43 -9.04
N CYS A 261 16.17 5.69 -8.72
CA CYS A 261 17.50 6.29 -8.79
C CYS A 261 18.38 5.76 -7.66
N ALA A 262 19.53 5.18 -8.01
CA ALA A 262 20.53 4.77 -7.03
C ALA A 262 21.32 6.01 -6.55
N ASN A 263 21.36 6.26 -5.23
CA ASN A 263 22.16 7.33 -4.67
C ASN A 263 23.60 6.85 -4.46
N ASN A 264 24.47 7.14 -5.43
CA ASN A 264 25.74 6.42 -5.64
C ASN A 264 26.97 7.07 -5.01
N GLY A 265 26.83 7.85 -3.92
CA GLY A 265 27.95 8.63 -3.36
C GLY A 265 29.16 7.80 -2.90
N THR A 266 29.04 6.48 -2.74
CA THR A 266 30.08 5.61 -2.15
C THR A 266 30.43 4.38 -2.98
N LEU A 267 29.78 4.11 -4.12
CA LEU A 267 30.00 2.91 -4.93
C LEU A 267 30.98 3.14 -6.08
N SER A 268 31.82 2.15 -6.36
CA SER A 268 32.66 2.16 -7.57
C SER A 268 31.80 1.93 -8.83
N HIS A 269 32.26 2.41 -9.99
CA HIS A 269 31.56 2.22 -11.26
C HIS A 269 31.26 0.75 -11.56
N ALA A 270 32.21 -0.16 -11.29
CA ALA A 270 32.01 -1.59 -11.47
C ALA A 270 30.91 -2.18 -10.58
N GLN A 271 30.75 -1.66 -9.35
CA GLN A 271 29.64 -2.07 -8.47
C GLN A 271 28.30 -1.50 -8.95
N ILE A 272 28.29 -0.27 -9.48
CA ILE A 272 27.09 0.37 -10.03
C ILE A 272 26.56 -0.44 -11.23
N ASP A 273 27.45 -0.90 -12.11
CA ASP A 273 27.08 -1.71 -13.29
C ASP A 273 26.47 -3.08 -12.90
N LEU A 274 26.73 -3.55 -11.68
CA LEU A 274 26.25 -4.82 -11.14
C LEU A 274 25.04 -4.67 -10.22
N LEU A 275 24.56 -3.46 -9.96
CA LEU A 275 23.38 -3.24 -9.13
C LEU A 275 22.12 -3.77 -9.82
N HIS A 276 21.28 -4.45 -9.03
CA HIS A 276 19.95 -4.85 -9.45
C HIS A 276 18.91 -4.30 -8.47
N ILE A 277 17.72 -4.00 -9.01
CA ILE A 277 16.54 -3.79 -8.18
C ILE A 277 16.06 -5.17 -7.72
N PHE A 278 15.90 -5.33 -6.42
CA PHE A 278 15.31 -6.52 -5.80
C PHE A 278 13.86 -6.27 -5.44
N GLN A 279 13.03 -7.29 -5.67
CA GLN A 279 11.66 -7.37 -5.19
C GLN A 279 11.61 -8.15 -3.87
N PHE A 280 10.86 -7.63 -2.90
CA PHE A 280 10.76 -8.20 -1.56
C PHE A 280 9.33 -8.56 -1.19
N ASP A 281 8.92 -9.78 -1.53
CA ASP A 281 7.62 -10.29 -1.12
C ASP A 281 7.68 -10.94 0.28
N PRO A 282 6.73 -10.62 1.17
CA PRO A 282 6.68 -11.23 2.50
C PRO A 282 6.67 -12.76 2.44
N GLY A 283 7.61 -13.40 3.13
CA GLY A 283 7.72 -14.86 3.22
C GLY A 283 8.34 -15.54 1.99
N VAL A 284 8.80 -14.79 0.99
CA VAL A 284 9.48 -15.32 -0.22
C VAL A 284 10.93 -14.83 -0.24
N PRO A 285 11.89 -15.62 -0.74
CA PRO A 285 13.24 -15.14 -0.97
C PRO A 285 13.24 -13.92 -1.91
N PRO A 286 14.07 -12.90 -1.63
CA PRO A 286 14.20 -11.73 -2.49
C PRO A 286 14.57 -12.10 -3.93
N LEU A 287 13.91 -11.46 -4.88
CA LEU A 287 14.08 -11.73 -6.31
C LEU A 287 14.82 -10.58 -6.98
N ALA A 288 15.99 -10.85 -7.55
CA ALA A 288 16.68 -9.89 -8.42
C ALA A 288 15.88 -9.74 -9.72
N LEU A 289 15.45 -8.51 -10.02
CA LEU A 289 14.72 -8.25 -11.25
C LEU A 289 15.65 -8.27 -12.47
N THR A 290 15.06 -8.58 -13.63
CA THR A 290 15.76 -8.42 -14.91
C THR A 290 15.95 -6.94 -15.19
N ASN A 291 17.19 -6.50 -15.34
CA ASN A 291 17.52 -5.11 -15.62
C ASN A 291 16.92 -4.67 -16.96
N VAL A 292 16.20 -3.56 -16.94
CA VAL A 292 15.62 -2.90 -18.11
C VAL A 292 15.83 -1.39 -18.02
N PRO A 293 15.96 -0.66 -19.14
CA PRO A 293 16.13 0.79 -19.10
C PRO A 293 14.88 1.48 -18.53
N ALA A 294 15.06 2.31 -17.51
CA ALA A 294 14.06 3.22 -16.95
C ALA A 294 14.37 4.66 -17.41
N THR A 295 14.37 4.87 -18.72
CA THR A 295 14.67 6.17 -19.37
C THR A 295 13.70 7.29 -19.00
N PHE A 296 12.59 6.95 -18.33
CA PHE A 296 11.64 7.92 -17.81
C PHE A 296 12.12 8.61 -16.52
N LEU A 297 13.17 8.11 -15.88
CA LEU A 297 13.80 8.76 -14.73
C LEU A 297 15.05 9.53 -15.17
N THR A 298 15.17 10.77 -14.68
CA THR A 298 16.36 11.60 -14.84
C THR A 298 17.14 11.59 -13.53
N CYS A 299 18.00 10.60 -13.36
CA CYS A 299 18.81 10.43 -12.15
C CYS A 299 20.06 11.33 -12.18
N ASP A 300 19.86 12.65 -12.08
CA ASP A 300 20.95 13.63 -12.03
C ASP A 300 21.39 13.91 -10.58
N PRO A 301 22.67 13.71 -10.20
CA PRO A 301 23.16 14.09 -8.87
C PRO A 301 23.03 15.61 -8.58
N ALA A 302 22.90 16.47 -9.60
CA ALA A 302 22.68 17.91 -9.44
C ALA A 302 21.22 18.30 -9.15
N HIS A 303 20.26 17.36 -9.22
CA HIS A 303 18.86 17.65 -8.92
C HIS A 303 18.61 18.06 -7.45
N LEU A 304 19.55 17.73 -6.55
CA LEU A 304 19.53 18.15 -5.14
C LEU A 304 20.00 19.59 -4.90
N LEU A 305 20.73 20.21 -5.84
CA LEU A 305 21.28 21.57 -5.71
C LEU A 305 20.31 22.68 -6.17
N GLY A 306 19.11 22.33 -6.63
CA GLY A 306 18.11 23.30 -7.11
C GLY A 306 16.70 23.10 -6.57
N SER A 307 16.44 22.07 -5.76
CA SER A 307 15.10 21.71 -5.26
C SER A 307 14.49 22.74 -4.31
N ARG A 308 15.31 23.66 -3.76
CA ARG A 308 14.87 24.79 -2.92
C ARG A 308 14.70 26.12 -3.66
N LEU A 309 14.92 26.16 -4.99
CA LEU A 309 14.82 27.38 -5.79
C LEU A 309 13.47 27.50 -6.54
N PRO A 310 12.92 28.71 -6.70
CA PRO A 310 11.78 28.96 -7.59
C PRO A 310 12.07 28.52 -9.04
N SER A 311 11.02 28.16 -9.80
CA SER A 311 11.13 27.58 -11.16
C SER A 311 12.04 28.38 -12.11
N GLY A 312 11.98 29.71 -12.10
CA GLY A 312 12.82 30.57 -12.94
C GLY A 312 14.32 30.54 -12.59
N LEU A 313 14.65 30.39 -11.30
CA LEU A 313 16.04 30.31 -10.83
C LEU A 313 16.65 28.92 -11.03
N ARG A 314 15.82 27.86 -11.07
CA ARG A 314 16.28 26.50 -11.37
C ARG A 314 16.92 26.40 -12.75
N GLN A 315 16.31 27.02 -13.75
CA GLN A 315 16.79 26.95 -15.13
C GLN A 315 18.12 27.71 -15.31
N PHE A 316 18.27 28.84 -14.61
CA PHE A 316 19.51 29.62 -14.60
C PHE A 316 20.65 28.93 -13.85
N ALA A 317 20.37 28.32 -12.68
CA ALA A 317 21.37 27.56 -11.93
C ALA A 317 21.87 26.32 -12.70
N ARG A 318 20.98 25.63 -13.43
CA ARG A 318 21.35 24.53 -14.34
C ARG A 318 22.28 24.99 -15.46
N TYR A 319 22.00 26.15 -16.07
CA TYR A 319 22.79 26.71 -17.16
C TYR A 319 24.20 27.15 -16.70
N LEU A 320 24.32 27.73 -15.51
CA LEU A 320 25.64 28.08 -14.96
C LEU A 320 26.40 26.84 -14.47
N GLY A 321 25.72 25.89 -13.82
CA GLY A 321 26.35 24.64 -13.38
C GLY A 321 26.98 23.85 -14.53
N SER A 322 26.33 23.81 -15.69
CA SER A 322 26.85 23.13 -16.89
C SER A 322 28.05 23.82 -17.54
N LEU A 323 28.35 25.08 -17.19
CA LEU A 323 29.50 25.82 -17.71
C LEU A 323 30.77 25.69 -16.85
N PHE A 324 30.64 25.28 -15.58
CA PHE A 324 31.76 25.25 -14.63
C PHE A 324 32.09 23.86 -14.07
N LEU A 325 31.29 22.82 -14.39
CA LEU A 325 31.56 21.43 -14.00
C LEU A 325 32.22 20.65 -15.16
N PRO A 326 33.27 19.84 -14.92
CA PRO A 326 33.96 19.08 -15.95
C PRO A 326 33.06 18.02 -16.63
N GLN A 327 33.18 17.90 -17.95
CA GLN A 327 32.34 17.08 -18.84
C GLN A 327 32.48 15.54 -18.71
N SER A 328 33.12 15.02 -17.67
CA SER A 328 33.29 13.57 -17.46
C SER A 328 32.15 12.89 -16.68
N LEU A 329 30.96 13.52 -16.59
CA LEU A 329 29.78 13.02 -15.86
C LEU A 329 28.58 12.68 -16.79
N HIS A 330 28.78 12.63 -18.11
CA HIS A 330 27.75 12.27 -19.09
C HIS A 330 27.73 10.77 -19.45
N ALA A 331 27.96 9.89 -18.48
CA ALA A 331 27.18 8.67 -18.45
C ALA A 331 25.95 9.01 -17.63
N GLU A 332 24.97 9.68 -18.27
CA GLU A 332 23.63 9.75 -17.69
C GLU A 332 23.21 8.30 -17.52
N HIS A 333 23.24 7.81 -16.28
CA HIS A 333 22.72 6.50 -15.95
C HIS A 333 21.24 6.61 -16.24
N LEU A 334 20.84 6.23 -17.45
CA LEU A 334 19.49 6.30 -18.01
C LEU A 334 18.56 5.36 -17.23
N GLY A 335 18.36 5.66 -15.94
CA GLY A 335 17.69 4.87 -14.91
C GLY A 335 17.87 3.36 -15.07
N VAL A 336 18.66 2.68 -14.24
CA VAL A 336 18.55 1.21 -14.22
C VAL A 336 17.23 0.85 -13.53
N GLY A 337 16.37 0.20 -14.29
CA GLY A 337 15.09 -0.30 -13.84
C GLY A 337 15.07 -1.82 -13.77
N GLY A 338 14.01 -2.36 -13.17
CA GLY A 338 13.73 -3.78 -13.10
C GLY A 338 12.38 -4.09 -13.73
N SER A 339 12.32 -5.16 -14.52
CA SER A 339 11.06 -5.67 -15.06
C SER A 339 10.36 -6.51 -14.01
N SER A 340 9.10 -6.19 -13.66
CA SER A 340 8.32 -6.95 -12.68
C SER A 340 6.89 -7.26 -13.14
N GLY A 341 6.35 -8.40 -12.70
CA GLY A 341 4.97 -8.82 -12.93
C GLY A 341 4.02 -8.49 -11.77
N SER A 342 4.52 -7.94 -10.67
CA SER A 342 3.72 -7.56 -9.51
C SER A 342 4.39 -6.43 -8.74
N TYR A 343 3.67 -5.78 -7.84
CA TYR A 343 4.27 -4.81 -6.93
C TYR A 343 4.47 -5.34 -5.53
N SER A 344 5.46 -4.74 -4.89
CA SER A 344 6.02 -5.06 -3.59
C SER A 344 6.89 -3.90 -3.11
N ILE A 345 7.72 -4.16 -2.10
CA ILE A 345 8.84 -3.27 -1.78
C ILE A 345 9.99 -3.57 -2.76
N PHE A 346 10.60 -2.50 -3.27
CA PHE A 346 11.75 -2.57 -4.16
C PHE A 346 12.92 -1.76 -3.62
N GLY A 347 14.13 -2.28 -3.82
CA GLY A 347 15.36 -1.61 -3.38
C GLY A 347 16.61 -2.17 -4.04
N TRP A 348 17.73 -1.44 -3.90
CA TRP A 348 18.99 -1.78 -4.53
C TRP A 348 19.83 -2.75 -3.69
N ALA A 349 20.33 -3.81 -4.32
CA ALA A 349 21.35 -4.69 -3.76
C ALA A 349 22.26 -5.26 -4.86
N LEU A 350 23.40 -5.83 -4.47
CA LEU A 350 24.28 -6.56 -5.37
C LEU A 350 23.85 -8.03 -5.44
N PRO A 351 23.53 -8.57 -6.64
CA PRO A 351 23.24 -9.99 -6.80
C PRO A 351 24.50 -10.81 -6.52
N GLY A 352 24.43 -11.64 -5.48
CA GLY A 352 25.50 -12.56 -5.11
C GLY A 352 25.17 -14.00 -5.45
N ILE A 353 26.21 -14.80 -5.71
CA ILE A 353 26.16 -16.24 -5.85
C ILE A 353 26.93 -16.82 -4.66
N LEU A 354 26.23 -17.57 -3.81
CA LEU A 354 26.81 -18.25 -2.65
C LEU A 354 27.28 -19.64 -3.08
N THR A 355 28.55 -19.95 -2.82
CA THR A 355 29.14 -21.26 -3.14
C THR A 355 29.94 -21.81 -1.98
N THR A 356 30.10 -23.14 -1.93
CA THR A 356 30.97 -23.80 -0.96
C THR A 356 32.43 -23.54 -1.32
N LEU A 357 33.23 -23.10 -0.34
CA LEU A 357 34.67 -22.87 -0.51
C LEU A 357 35.49 -24.01 0.13
N ALA A 358 35.12 -24.47 1.32
CA ALA A 358 35.84 -25.53 2.04
C ALA A 358 34.97 -26.22 3.10
N GLY A 359 35.40 -27.40 3.56
CA GLY A 359 34.81 -28.09 4.71
C GLY A 359 33.59 -28.97 4.41
N ASP A 360 33.33 -29.31 3.15
CA ASP A 360 32.32 -30.32 2.76
C ASP A 360 32.91 -31.75 2.77
N GLY A 361 32.06 -32.75 2.92
CA GLY A 361 32.40 -34.18 2.83
C GLY A 361 33.30 -34.70 3.95
N GLN A 362 33.23 -34.11 5.14
CA GLN A 362 34.16 -34.41 6.24
C GLN A 362 33.77 -35.63 7.07
N SER A 363 34.72 -36.14 7.86
CA SER A 363 34.47 -37.12 8.90
C SER A 363 35.21 -36.76 10.19
N ALA A 364 34.58 -37.03 11.33
CA ALA A 364 35.15 -36.81 12.65
C ALA A 364 34.52 -37.78 13.66
N LEU A 365 35.08 -37.88 14.87
CA LEU A 365 34.46 -38.64 15.95
C LEU A 365 33.16 -37.94 16.37
N ALA A 366 32.09 -38.69 16.65
CA ALA A 366 30.87 -38.10 17.19
C ALA A 366 31.16 -37.28 18.47
N GLY A 367 30.58 -36.09 18.57
CA GLY A 367 30.82 -35.13 19.66
C GLY A 367 32.07 -34.26 19.49
N THR A 368 32.81 -34.39 18.38
CA THR A 368 33.99 -33.56 18.07
C THR A 368 33.75 -32.64 16.87
N ALA A 369 34.52 -31.56 16.80
CA ALA A 369 34.46 -30.61 15.70
C ALA A 369 35.12 -31.17 14.43
N THR A 370 34.58 -30.80 13.28
CA THR A 370 35.22 -30.99 11.97
C THR A 370 36.59 -30.32 11.90
N ALA A 371 37.55 -30.97 11.21
CA ALA A 371 38.93 -30.49 11.13
C ALA A 371 39.07 -29.21 10.29
N ILE A 372 38.30 -29.13 9.20
CA ILE A 372 38.18 -27.94 8.36
C ILE A 372 36.83 -27.31 8.66
N ARG A 373 36.78 -26.02 8.99
CA ARG A 373 35.49 -25.37 9.23
C ARG A 373 34.76 -25.18 7.90
N PRO A 374 33.47 -25.55 7.80
CA PRO A 374 32.63 -25.19 6.66
C PRO A 374 32.74 -23.70 6.33
N THR A 375 33.12 -23.42 5.10
CA THR A 375 33.43 -22.08 4.61
C THR A 375 32.72 -21.87 3.29
N VAL A 376 32.11 -20.70 3.11
CA VAL A 376 31.47 -20.28 1.87
C VAL A 376 32.15 -19.04 1.31
N VAL A 377 31.98 -18.82 0.00
CA VAL A 377 32.37 -17.59 -0.67
C VAL A 377 31.16 -17.01 -1.40
N LEU A 378 30.99 -15.69 -1.29
CA LEU A 378 29.98 -14.91 -1.99
C LEU A 378 30.66 -14.06 -3.06
N THR A 379 30.27 -14.28 -4.31
CA THR A 379 30.80 -13.58 -5.47
C THR A 379 29.67 -12.99 -6.31
N ASP A 380 29.94 -11.95 -7.07
CA ASP A 380 29.02 -11.47 -8.10
C ASP A 380 29.08 -12.32 -9.39
N SER A 381 28.34 -11.92 -10.42
CA SER A 381 28.29 -12.60 -11.73
C SER A 381 29.62 -12.53 -12.51
N SER A 382 30.50 -11.60 -12.19
CA SER A 382 31.85 -11.48 -12.77
C SER A 382 32.89 -12.34 -12.02
N GLY A 383 32.50 -12.91 -10.88
CA GLY A 383 33.39 -13.65 -9.98
C GLY A 383 34.13 -12.77 -8.97
N ALA A 384 33.82 -11.47 -8.90
CA ALA A 384 34.43 -10.59 -7.89
C ALA A 384 33.77 -10.80 -6.52
N PRO A 385 34.52 -10.69 -5.42
CA PRO A 385 34.00 -10.96 -4.08
C PRO A 385 33.04 -9.88 -3.58
N ILE A 386 31.95 -10.29 -2.93
CA ILE A 386 31.01 -9.37 -2.26
C ILE A 386 31.28 -9.39 -0.75
N ALA A 387 31.78 -8.27 -0.23
CA ALA A 387 32.03 -8.06 1.19
C ALA A 387 30.80 -7.49 1.92
N GLY A 388 30.68 -7.77 3.22
CA GLY A 388 29.65 -7.20 4.10
C GLY A 388 28.30 -7.93 4.09
N ALA A 389 28.21 -9.10 3.46
CA ALA A 389 26.99 -9.91 3.46
C ALA A 389 26.94 -10.84 4.67
N VAL A 390 25.77 -10.99 5.29
CA VAL A 390 25.56 -11.91 6.41
C VAL A 390 25.36 -13.34 5.88
N VAL A 391 26.01 -14.31 6.52
CA VAL A 391 25.83 -15.73 6.26
C VAL A 391 25.38 -16.40 7.55
N THR A 392 24.24 -17.09 7.49
CA THR A 392 23.70 -17.87 8.61
C THR A 392 23.89 -19.36 8.36
N PHE A 393 24.61 -20.01 9.25
CA PHE A 393 24.84 -21.45 9.28
C PHE A 393 23.84 -22.12 10.23
N ALA A 394 23.17 -23.18 9.77
CA ALA A 394 22.22 -23.94 10.57
C ALA A 394 22.44 -25.44 10.40
N VAL A 395 22.38 -26.20 11.48
CA VAL A 395 22.41 -27.67 11.40
C VAL A 395 21.15 -28.13 10.67
N GLY A 396 21.32 -28.82 9.55
CA GLY A 396 20.21 -29.36 8.75
C GLY A 396 19.71 -30.69 9.30
N SER A 397 20.63 -31.63 9.52
CA SER A 397 20.34 -32.96 10.04
C SER A 397 21.52 -33.52 10.83
N GLY A 398 21.24 -34.53 11.67
CA GLY A 398 22.20 -35.06 12.63
C GLY A 398 22.09 -34.38 13.99
N ALA A 399 22.60 -35.05 15.03
CA ALA A 399 22.57 -34.56 16.41
C ALA A 399 23.75 -33.61 16.74
N GLY A 400 24.30 -32.96 15.71
CA GLY A 400 25.44 -32.05 15.82
C GLY A 400 25.07 -30.65 16.32
N SER A 401 26.07 -29.80 16.48
CA SER A 401 25.89 -28.40 16.88
C SER A 401 26.88 -27.48 16.17
N VAL A 402 26.57 -26.18 16.15
CA VAL A 402 27.48 -25.14 15.65
C VAL A 402 27.79 -24.09 16.71
N THR A 403 29.00 -23.56 16.68
CA THR A 403 29.35 -22.32 17.38
C THR A 403 29.45 -21.19 16.36
N GLN A 404 29.07 -19.97 16.76
CA GLN A 404 28.97 -18.80 15.87
C GLN A 404 28.26 -19.14 14.56
N ALA A 405 26.95 -19.35 14.68
CA ALA A 405 26.07 -19.67 13.57
C ALA A 405 25.94 -18.54 12.54
N THR A 406 26.48 -17.35 12.80
CA THR A 406 26.45 -16.22 11.87
C THR A 406 27.84 -15.64 11.68
N ASP A 407 28.18 -15.29 10.45
CA ASP A 407 29.41 -14.60 10.08
C ASP A 407 29.12 -13.58 8.95
N THR A 408 30.01 -12.61 8.74
CA THR A 408 29.88 -11.61 7.67
C THR A 408 31.01 -11.78 6.66
N THR A 409 30.69 -11.75 5.36
CA THR A 409 31.70 -11.92 4.32
C THR A 409 32.75 -10.81 4.39
N ASN A 410 34.02 -11.22 4.42
CA ASN A 410 35.14 -10.29 4.48
C ASN A 410 35.44 -9.65 3.10
N ALA A 411 36.54 -8.89 2.97
CA ALA A 411 36.96 -8.25 1.73
C ALA A 411 37.20 -9.22 0.55
N THR A 412 37.39 -10.52 0.83
CA THR A 412 37.52 -11.59 -0.18
C THR A 412 36.22 -12.37 -0.38
N GLY A 413 35.10 -11.91 0.17
CA GLY A 413 33.78 -12.53 0.02
C GLY A 413 33.59 -13.79 0.87
N VAL A 414 34.50 -14.08 1.79
CA VAL A 414 34.52 -15.34 2.54
C VAL A 414 33.84 -15.19 3.89
N ALA A 415 33.01 -16.17 4.25
CA ALA A 415 32.42 -16.33 5.58
C ALA A 415 32.59 -17.79 6.07
N THR A 416 32.89 -17.97 7.35
CA THR A 416 33.25 -19.27 7.94
C THR A 416 32.47 -19.51 9.23
N VAL A 417 31.86 -20.70 9.38
CA VAL A 417 31.22 -21.07 10.65
C VAL A 417 32.26 -21.19 11.77
N GLY A 418 31.91 -20.84 13.01
CA GLY A 418 32.85 -20.90 14.14
C GLY A 418 33.39 -22.30 14.41
N SER A 419 32.50 -23.27 14.59
CA SER A 419 32.84 -24.70 14.62
C SER A 419 31.61 -25.53 14.30
N TRP A 420 31.79 -26.70 13.66
CA TRP A 420 30.72 -27.66 13.44
C TRP A 420 31.04 -29.00 14.10
N ILE A 421 30.31 -29.32 15.17
CA ILE A 421 30.42 -30.55 15.96
C ILE A 421 29.45 -31.59 15.40
N LEU A 422 29.93 -32.79 15.10
CA LEU A 422 29.11 -33.84 14.48
C LEU A 422 28.39 -34.69 15.52
N GLY A 423 27.14 -35.06 15.24
CA GLY A 423 26.49 -36.21 15.87
C GLY A 423 26.95 -37.53 15.21
N ALA A 424 26.58 -38.68 15.80
CA ALA A 424 26.83 -39.97 15.17
C ALA A 424 26.04 -40.12 13.86
N GLY A 425 26.64 -40.80 12.87
CA GLY A 425 26.04 -41.04 11.56
C GLY A 425 26.15 -39.86 10.59
N SER A 426 25.18 -39.72 9.70
CA SER A 426 25.14 -38.65 8.70
C SER A 426 24.70 -37.33 9.32
N ASN A 427 25.41 -36.25 9.03
CA ASN A 427 25.12 -34.89 9.46
C ASN A 427 25.12 -33.95 8.26
N THR A 428 24.28 -32.92 8.32
CA THR A 428 24.29 -31.82 7.35
C THR A 428 24.30 -30.46 8.04
N LEU A 429 24.95 -29.50 7.39
CA LEU A 429 24.97 -28.10 7.79
C LEU A 429 24.59 -27.26 6.56
N THR A 430 23.65 -26.35 6.70
CA THR A 430 23.32 -25.38 5.65
C THR A 430 23.96 -24.04 5.94
N ALA A 431 24.37 -23.31 4.90
CA ALA A 431 24.76 -21.92 4.97
C ALA A 431 23.84 -21.10 4.05
N MET A 432 23.25 -20.06 4.60
CA MET A 432 22.21 -19.26 3.96
C MET A 432 22.58 -17.77 3.98
N THR A 433 22.46 -17.15 2.82
CA THR A 433 22.42 -15.69 2.66
C THR A 433 21.16 -15.35 1.89
N ARG A 434 20.25 -14.57 2.49
CA ARG A 434 19.00 -14.19 1.84
C ARG A 434 19.26 -13.26 0.65
N GLY A 435 18.71 -13.61 -0.51
CA GLY A 435 18.86 -12.87 -1.77
C GLY A 435 20.05 -13.30 -2.63
N ALA A 436 20.93 -14.19 -2.13
CA ALA A 436 22.00 -14.77 -2.93
C ALA A 436 21.50 -15.99 -3.72
N ALA A 437 21.87 -16.10 -5.00
CA ALA A 437 21.69 -17.32 -5.78
C ALA A 437 22.54 -18.47 -5.20
N GLY A 438 22.08 -19.71 -5.33
CA GLY A 438 22.76 -20.88 -4.76
C GLY A 438 22.57 -21.07 -3.24
N SER A 439 21.92 -20.11 -2.56
CA SER A 439 21.57 -20.20 -1.15
C SER A 439 20.22 -20.93 -0.94
N PRO A 440 20.09 -21.83 0.05
CA PRO A 440 21.15 -22.28 0.94
C PRO A 440 22.09 -23.29 0.27
N VAL A 441 23.38 -23.25 0.63
CA VAL A 441 24.35 -24.30 0.28
C VAL A 441 24.42 -25.32 1.41
N THR A 442 24.61 -26.60 1.08
CA THR A 442 24.63 -27.70 2.06
C THR A 442 26.01 -28.33 2.14
N PHE A 443 26.51 -28.51 3.35
CA PHE A 443 27.68 -29.30 3.71
C PHE A 443 27.23 -30.64 4.30
N SER A 444 27.98 -31.69 4.00
CA SER A 444 27.77 -33.05 4.49
C SER A 444 28.98 -33.53 5.30
N ALA A 445 28.71 -34.31 6.36
CA ALA A 445 29.77 -34.95 7.13
C ALA A 445 29.29 -36.22 7.83
N THR A 446 30.21 -37.13 8.16
CA THR A 446 29.93 -38.38 8.87
C THR A 446 30.63 -38.44 10.22
N GLY A 447 29.84 -38.59 11.29
CA GLY A 447 30.33 -38.87 12.63
C GLY A 447 30.38 -40.38 12.89
N TRP A 448 31.52 -40.91 13.36
CA TRP A 448 31.67 -42.34 13.70
C TRP A 448 31.93 -42.57 15.18
#